data_AF-A0A402BUZ2-F1
#
_entry.id   AF-A0A402BUZ2-F1
#
_cell.length_a   1.000
_cell.length_b   1.000
_cell.length_c   1.000
_cell.angle_alpha   90.00
_cell.angle_beta   90.00
_cell.angle_gamma   90.00
#
_symmetry.space_group_name_H-M   'P 1'
#
loop_
_entity.id
_entity.type
_entity.pdbx_description
1 polymer ?
#
loop_
_entity_poly.entity_id
_entity_poly.type
_entity_poly.pdbx_seq_one_letter_code
_entity_poly.pdbx_strand_id
1 'polypeptide(L)'
;MKKTLCVLLLSLLLIWPAGASAAGFRVNINIIKQDDGSTLGELWYNESVIWRLAFSPDGAKPASTNSFTPTTVVTPDIVDGFFVLKIQ
;
A
#
# COMPACT_ATOMS: atom_id res chain seq x y z
N MET A 1 -22.41 49.81 -19.85
CA MET A 1 -22.25 48.81 -20.93
C MET A 1 -21.06 47.88 -20.72
N LYS A 2 -19.81 48.36 -20.59
CA LYS A 2 -18.64 47.48 -20.38
C LYS A 2 -18.71 46.65 -19.07
N LYS A 3 -19.07 47.29 -17.95
CA LYS A 3 -19.21 46.59 -16.64
C LYS A 3 -20.33 45.56 -16.62
N THR A 4 -21.49 45.90 -17.19
CA THR A 4 -22.64 44.99 -17.31
C THR A 4 -22.33 43.81 -18.22
N LEU A 5 -21.58 44.04 -19.31
CA LEU A 5 -21.10 42.97 -20.19
C LEU A 5 -20.13 42.04 -19.45
N CYS A 6 -19.20 42.58 -18.66
CA CYS A 6 -18.28 41.76 -17.84
C CYS A 6 -19.02 40.90 -16.82
N VAL A 7 -20.06 41.43 -16.16
CA VAL A 7 -20.87 40.67 -15.20
C VAL A 7 -21.64 39.54 -15.88
N LEU A 8 -22.18 39.79 -17.07
CA LEU A 8 -22.85 38.76 -17.88
C LEU A 8 -21.87 37.66 -18.34
N LEU A 9 -20.64 38.03 -18.70
CA LEU A 9 -19.63 37.06 -19.12
C LEU A 9 -19.15 36.18 -17.94
N LEU A 10 -18.95 36.79 -16.76
CA LEU A 10 -18.56 36.08 -15.53
C LEU A 10 -19.66 35.12 -15.05
N SER A 11 -20.92 35.54 -15.11
CA SER A 11 -22.04 34.67 -14.75
C SER A 11 -22.17 33.49 -15.71
N LEU A 12 -21.98 33.70 -17.02
CA LEU A 12 -21.98 32.60 -18.00
C LEU A 12 -20.83 31.60 -17.76
N LEU A 13 -19.65 32.08 -17.37
CA LEU A 13 -18.49 31.26 -17.01
C LEU A 13 -18.72 30.44 -15.73
N LEU A 14 -19.45 30.97 -14.75
CA LEU A 14 -19.75 30.29 -13.48
C LEU A 14 -20.87 29.24 -13.61
N ILE A 15 -21.76 29.41 -14.59
CA ILE A 15 -22.82 28.43 -14.88
C ILE A 15 -22.28 27.24 -15.67
N TRP A 16 -21.13 27.41 -16.35
CA TRP A 16 -20.50 26.31 -17.06
C TRP A 16 -19.96 25.30 -16.04
N PRO A 17 -20.49 24.06 -15.99
CA PRO A 17 -19.94 23.07 -15.09
C PRO A 17 -18.51 22.78 -15.56
N ALA A 18 -17.53 23.19 -14.76
CA ALA A 18 -16.18 22.69 -14.90
C ALA A 18 -16.27 21.19 -14.60
N GLY A 19 -16.15 20.36 -15.64
CA GLY A 19 -16.18 18.90 -15.47
C GLY A 19 -15.04 18.47 -14.56
N ALA A 20 -15.34 18.20 -13.29
CA ALA A 20 -14.41 17.59 -12.38
C ALA A 20 -14.36 16.08 -12.70
N SER A 21 -13.35 15.66 -13.44
CA SER A 21 -13.07 14.23 -13.63
C SER A 21 -12.24 13.74 -12.45
N ALA A 22 -12.85 12.93 -11.58
CA ALA A 22 -12.12 12.20 -10.55
C ALA A 22 -11.71 10.84 -11.13
N ALA A 23 -10.40 10.62 -11.28
CA ALA A 23 -9.88 9.30 -11.61
C ALA A 23 -10.05 8.41 -10.36
N GLY A 24 -11.00 7.48 -10.40
CA GLY A 24 -11.19 6.48 -9.35
C GLY A 24 -10.04 5.47 -9.38
N PHE A 25 -8.97 5.75 -8.63
CA PHE A 25 -7.83 4.84 -8.55
C PHE A 25 -8.28 3.49 -7.94
N ARG A 26 -7.63 2.40 -8.36
CA ARG A 26 -7.70 1.06 -7.77
C ARG A 26 -6.28 0.55 -7.60
N VAL A 27 -6.01 -0.18 -6.54
CA VAL A 27 -4.67 -0.59 -6.07
C VAL A 27 -4.78 -2.06 -5.72
N ASN A 28 -3.74 -2.85 -6.03
CA ASN A 28 -3.67 -4.28 -5.74
C ASN A 28 -2.22 -4.72 -5.57
N ILE A 29 -1.95 -5.40 -4.48
CA ILE A 29 -0.66 -5.87 -4.01
C ILE A 29 -0.92 -7.26 -3.43
N ASN A 30 -0.11 -8.24 -3.78
CA ASN A 30 -0.17 -9.59 -3.26
C ASN A 30 1.25 -10.09 -3.02
N ILE A 31 1.46 -10.77 -1.91
CA ILE A 31 2.74 -11.29 -1.43
C ILE A 31 2.56 -12.79 -1.28
N ILE A 32 3.34 -13.54 -2.07
CA ILE A 32 3.20 -14.99 -2.20
C ILE A 32 4.55 -15.64 -1.90
N LYS A 33 4.53 -16.76 -1.19
CA LYS A 33 5.73 -17.55 -0.92
C LYS A 33 6.19 -18.24 -2.20
N GLN A 34 7.46 -18.07 -2.55
CA GLN A 34 8.02 -18.63 -3.78
C GLN A 34 8.03 -20.16 -3.78
N ASP A 35 8.19 -20.78 -2.61
CA ASP A 35 8.44 -22.22 -2.48
C ASP A 35 7.17 -23.07 -2.72
N ASP A 36 6.01 -22.62 -2.22
CA ASP A 36 4.74 -23.37 -2.24
C ASP A 36 3.54 -22.59 -2.80
N GLY A 37 3.73 -21.32 -3.17
CA GLY A 37 2.67 -20.47 -3.71
C GLY A 37 1.64 -20.02 -2.66
N SER A 38 1.90 -20.23 -1.37
CA SER A 38 1.01 -19.78 -0.31
C SER A 38 0.97 -18.25 -0.22
N THR A 39 -0.22 -17.67 -0.07
CA THR A 39 -0.40 -16.23 0.11
C THR A 39 0.09 -15.82 1.50
N LEU A 40 1.17 -15.03 1.53
CA LEU A 40 1.78 -14.49 2.74
C LEU A 40 1.25 -13.10 3.09
N GLY A 41 0.70 -12.38 2.11
CA GLY A 41 0.02 -11.12 2.38
C GLY A 41 -0.65 -10.51 1.16
N GLU A 42 -1.52 -9.54 1.37
CA GLU A 42 -2.28 -8.85 0.32
C GLU A 42 -2.38 -7.34 0.66
N LEU A 43 -2.62 -6.44 -0.31
CA LEU A 43 -3.05 -5.03 -0.22
C LEU A 43 -3.74 -4.59 -1.51
N TRP A 44 -5.05 -4.64 -1.61
CA TRP A 44 -5.82 -4.15 -2.76
C TRP A 44 -6.71 -2.94 -2.43
N TYR A 45 -7.67 -2.57 -3.29
CA TYR A 45 -8.42 -1.31 -3.23
C TYR A 45 -9.54 -1.28 -4.27
N ASN A 46 -10.66 -0.68 -3.86
CA ASN A 46 -11.94 -0.57 -4.57
C ASN A 46 -12.67 -1.93 -4.69
N GLU A 47 -13.03 -2.45 -3.51
CA GLU A 47 -13.83 -3.68 -3.24
C GLU A 47 -13.23 -5.01 -3.64
N SER A 48 -11.92 -4.97 -3.75
CA SER A 48 -11.05 -6.11 -3.94
C SER A 48 -10.03 -6.01 -2.81
N VAL A 49 -9.77 -7.13 -2.11
CA VAL A 49 -9.16 -7.24 -0.75
C VAL A 49 -8.21 -6.09 -0.46
N ILE A 50 -8.31 -5.27 0.58
CA ILE A 50 -7.21 -4.31 0.82
C ILE A 50 -6.06 -5.07 1.48
N TRP A 51 -5.69 -4.96 2.73
CA TRP A 51 -4.50 -5.69 3.19
C TRP A 51 -4.76 -7.17 3.60
N ARG A 52 -3.75 -8.06 3.60
CA ARG A 52 -3.74 -9.36 4.31
C ARG A 52 -2.31 -9.71 4.76
N LEU A 53 -2.17 -10.46 5.86
CA LEU A 53 -0.89 -10.98 6.34
C LEU A 53 -1.10 -12.38 6.92
N ALA A 54 -0.26 -13.31 6.50
CA ALA A 54 -0.16 -14.66 7.05
C ALA A 54 1.28 -14.87 7.53
N PHE A 55 1.43 -15.24 8.80
CA PHE A 55 2.73 -15.61 9.34
C PHE A 55 3.14 -16.97 8.78
N SER A 56 4.20 -16.99 8.00
CA SER A 56 4.82 -18.24 7.60
C SER A 56 5.57 -18.83 8.80
N PRO A 57 5.40 -20.12 9.11
CA PRO A 57 6.07 -20.78 10.24
C PRO A 57 7.58 -20.97 10.01
N ASP A 58 8.11 -20.57 8.85
CA ASP A 58 9.53 -20.67 8.50
C ASP A 58 10.41 -19.56 9.10
N GLY A 59 9.83 -18.68 9.92
CA GLY A 59 10.55 -17.65 10.67
C GLY A 59 10.72 -16.34 9.89
N ALA A 60 11.00 -15.25 10.61
CA ALA A 60 11.27 -13.96 9.97
C ALA A 60 12.57 -14.03 9.17
N LYS A 61 12.49 -13.91 7.83
CA LYS A 61 13.65 -13.74 6.96
C LYS A 61 14.06 -12.27 6.95
N PRO A 62 15.36 -11.95 7.06
CA PRO A 62 15.81 -10.57 7.04
C PRO A 62 15.43 -9.88 5.72
N ALA A 63 14.74 -8.75 5.80
CA ALA A 63 14.52 -7.86 4.66
C ALA A 63 15.86 -7.19 4.34
N SER A 64 16.60 -7.70 3.36
CA SER A 64 17.86 -7.10 2.94
C SER A 64 17.60 -5.76 2.23
N THR A 65 18.29 -4.70 2.65
CA THR A 65 18.39 -3.46 1.87
C THR A 65 19.49 -3.63 0.82
N ASN A 66 19.39 -2.91 -0.30
CA ASN A 66 20.38 -2.93 -1.39
C ASN A 66 21.72 -2.22 -1.02
N SER A 67 21.92 -1.84 0.24
CA SER A 67 23.19 -1.31 0.72
C SER A 67 23.92 -2.40 1.49
N PHE A 68 25.17 -2.68 1.11
CA PHE A 68 26.12 -3.53 1.82
C PHE A 68 26.46 -2.95 3.20
N THR A 69 25.47 -2.84 4.06
CA THR A 69 25.57 -2.42 5.45
C THR A 69 25.50 -3.69 6.29
N PRO A 70 26.45 -3.94 7.21
CA PRO A 70 26.35 -5.04 8.15
C PRO A 70 25.00 -4.94 8.88
N THR A 71 24.12 -5.90 8.63
CA THR A 71 22.77 -5.91 9.20
C THR A 71 22.71 -7.06 10.19
N THR A 72 22.39 -6.75 11.44
CA THR A 72 22.12 -7.77 12.46
C THR A 72 20.78 -8.42 12.16
N VAL A 73 20.76 -9.75 12.10
CA VAL A 73 19.53 -10.49 11.83
C VAL A 73 18.93 -10.93 13.16
N VAL A 74 17.69 -10.52 13.43
CA VAL A 74 16.94 -10.94 14.62
C VAL A 74 15.77 -11.81 14.18
N THR A 75 15.79 -13.10 14.52
CA THR A 75 14.74 -14.05 14.19
C THR A 75 13.95 -14.43 15.46
N PRO A 76 12.63 -14.23 15.49
CA PRO A 76 11.79 -14.72 16.57
C PRO A 76 11.58 -16.24 16.45
N ASP A 77 11.55 -16.93 17.60
CA ASP A 77 11.35 -18.36 17.69
C ASP A 77 10.57 -18.74 18.97
N ILE A 78 10.03 -19.95 19.02
CA ILE A 78 9.42 -20.54 20.22
C ILE A 78 10.16 -21.83 20.58
N VAL A 79 10.84 -21.82 21.72
CA VAL A 79 11.57 -22.99 22.25
C VAL A 79 10.97 -23.34 23.61
N ASP A 80 10.51 -24.58 23.76
CA ASP A 80 9.88 -25.09 24.99
C ASP A 80 8.72 -24.22 25.52
N GLY A 81 7.96 -23.62 24.59
CA GLY A 81 6.83 -22.73 24.91
C GLY A 81 7.22 -21.30 25.28
N PHE A 82 8.50 -20.96 25.26
CA PHE A 82 8.98 -19.60 25.49
C PHE A 82 9.28 -18.88 24.19
N PHE A 83 8.89 -17.62 24.11
CA PHE A 83 9.24 -16.74 23.00
C PHE A 83 10.70 -16.28 23.14
N VAL A 84 11.53 -16.55 22.15
CA VAL A 84 12.97 -16.24 22.13
C VAL A 84 13.35 -15.44 20.89
N LEU A 85 14.32 -14.53 21.05
CA LEU A 85 14.91 -13.78 19.93
C LEU A 85 16.34 -14.27 19.70
N LYS A 86 16.60 -14.81 18.51
CA LYS A 86 17.93 -15.26 18.10
C LYS A 86 18.61 -14.16 17.30
N ILE A 87 19.87 -13.86 17.65
CA ILE A 87 20.70 -12.85 16.99
C ILE A 87 21.77 -13.58 16.17
N GLN A 88 21.90 -13.25 14.89
CA GLN A 88 22.93 -13.74 13.97
C GLN A 88 23.73 -12.59 13.38
#